data_AF-C5WWA8-F1
#
_entry.id   AF-C5WWA8-F1
#
_cell.length_a   1.000
_cell.length_b   1.000
_cell.length_c   1.000
_cell.angle_alpha   90.00
_cell.angle_beta   90.00
_cell.angle_gamma   90.00
#
_symmetry.space_group_name_H-M   'P 1'
#
loop_
_entity.id
_entity.type
_entity.pdbx_description
1 polymer ?
#
loop_
_entity_poly.entity_id
_entity_poly.type
_entity_poly.pdbx_seq_one_letter_code
_entity_poly.pdbx_strand_id
1 'polypeptide(L)'
;MLHKFALAFKTKTIEFFAEEEEDEDADRFARSPAPGADGVLAGQRVVVLKPDPLLNPNPNSADGGEGKAASGQEAAVAAALATASSFQAAYLHLQAAHAPFLPDAAAAADAAAVSHLRRLSELKRIARGGPADPPSPDGDGTLTAHLEAQVRENQALLRSFDAVVNRLQAALDAKDAAAAALRLDLEAVDDANARLAGRLDRALAPPPGGDAVGAMLSAGVFDSVLRDALRVAHRFARALAEVLRCAGWDLAAAAEAAYPGVCYSKAGHCRYALLSRVCLSMFDGFDSYQFGATADTTELGGIELATRRNESLQQFIEHSDADPMELMNSSPDCEFAQFCDRKYKQLIHPGIESSLFGNSDCGTLPVMSVAGPLYELFVAMASSIWTLHRLAWAYDPAVGIFQVGRGTEFSMVYMENIVRSKGFMASKELGKTVRPKVGFTVVPGFRLGGTVIQCRVYLDHGKREEDIIDSI
;
A
#
# COMPACT_ATOMS: atom_id res chain seq x y z
N MET A 1 24.64 21.91 38.80
CA MET A 1 23.80 22.42 37.71
C MET A 1 23.45 21.40 36.62
N LEU A 2 24.09 20.23 36.55
CA LEU A 2 23.80 19.16 35.56
C LEU A 2 22.44 18.44 35.75
N HIS A 3 21.86 18.46 36.96
CA HIS A 3 20.57 17.80 37.23
C HIS A 3 19.35 18.51 36.62
N LYS A 4 19.49 19.80 36.24
CA LYS A 4 18.38 20.60 35.68
C LYS A 4 18.30 20.57 34.15
N PHE A 5 19.34 20.09 33.47
CA PHE A 5 19.34 19.96 31.99
C PHE A 5 18.75 18.64 31.49
N ALA A 6 18.76 17.58 32.31
CA ALA A 6 18.17 16.29 31.95
C ALA A 6 16.62 16.30 31.84
N LEU A 7 15.96 17.39 32.24
CA LEU A 7 14.50 17.50 32.23
C LEU A 7 13.94 18.05 30.89
N ALA A 8 14.78 18.59 30.00
CA ALA A 8 14.32 19.42 28.87
C ALA A 8 14.13 18.67 27.54
N PHE A 9 14.57 17.41 27.41
CA PHE A 9 14.35 16.59 26.21
C PHE A 9 13.77 15.24 26.59
N LYS A 10 12.54 15.25 27.13
CA LYS A 10 11.77 14.02 27.29
C LYS A 10 11.17 13.65 25.94
N THR A 11 11.92 12.89 25.16
CA THR A 11 11.43 12.26 23.93
C THR A 11 10.25 11.37 24.29
N LYS A 12 9.21 11.33 23.45
CA LYS A 12 8.06 10.45 23.65
C LYS A 12 8.56 8.99 23.64
N THR A 13 8.73 8.37 24.80
CA THR A 13 8.84 6.91 24.95
C THR A 13 7.68 6.30 24.20
N ILE A 14 7.85 5.31 23.32
CA ILE A 14 6.74 4.57 22.67
C ILE A 14 6.55 3.29 23.48
N GLU A 15 5.36 3.07 24.04
CA GLU A 15 5.04 1.77 24.62
C GLU A 15 4.72 0.82 23.49
N PHE A 16 5.68 -0.05 23.22
CA PHE A 16 5.63 -1.01 22.12
C PHE A 16 4.42 -1.94 22.14
N PHE A 17 3.83 -2.23 23.30
CA PHE A 17 2.69 -3.16 23.41
C PHE A 17 1.44 -2.55 24.08
N ALA A 18 1.38 -1.23 24.29
CA ALA A 18 0.25 -0.63 25.03
C ALA A 18 -0.97 -0.33 24.15
N GLU A 19 -0.83 -0.25 22.82
CA GLU A 19 -1.93 0.07 21.91
C GLU A 19 -2.89 -1.13 21.66
N GLU A 20 -2.51 -2.35 22.05
CA GLU A 20 -3.29 -3.58 21.79
C GLU A 20 -4.27 -3.98 22.91
N GLU A 21 -4.17 -3.43 24.12
CA GLU A 21 -5.17 -3.73 25.17
C GLU A 21 -6.56 -3.14 24.85
N GLU A 22 -6.65 -2.19 23.92
CA GLU A 22 -7.94 -1.62 23.46
C GLU A 22 -8.50 -2.32 22.20
N ASP A 23 -7.63 -2.96 21.39
CA ASP A 23 -8.02 -3.57 20.10
C ASP A 23 -8.45 -5.05 20.22
N GLU A 24 -7.95 -5.81 21.21
CA GLU A 24 -8.35 -7.21 21.42
C GLU A 24 -9.86 -7.36 21.75
N ASP A 25 -10.51 -6.31 22.25
CA ASP A 25 -11.96 -6.29 22.51
C ASP A 25 -12.80 -5.93 21.26
N ALA A 26 -12.22 -5.30 20.24
CA ALA A 26 -12.93 -4.83 19.05
C ALA A 26 -13.03 -5.87 17.92
N ASP A 27 -12.06 -6.80 17.83
CA ASP A 27 -11.93 -7.76 16.72
C ASP A 27 -12.90 -8.95 16.75
N ARG A 28 -13.81 -9.02 17.74
CA ARG A 28 -14.82 -10.10 17.82
C ARG A 28 -15.97 -9.95 16.82
N PHE A 29 -16.17 -8.78 16.18
CA PHE A 29 -17.42 -8.48 15.46
C PHE A 29 -17.34 -8.08 13.98
N ALA A 30 -16.19 -8.11 13.32
CA ALA A 30 -16.10 -7.69 11.91
C ALA A 30 -15.41 -8.74 11.01
N ARG A 31 -16.18 -9.70 10.51
CA ARG A 31 -15.84 -10.47 9.30
C ARG A 31 -17.01 -10.43 8.33
N SER A 32 -16.74 -9.93 7.10
CA SER A 32 -17.34 -10.26 5.78
C SER A 32 -17.17 -9.06 4.79
N PRO A 33 -17.28 -9.24 3.45
CA PRO A 33 -16.16 -9.54 2.56
C PRO A 33 -15.91 -8.47 1.46
N ALA A 34 -14.81 -8.64 0.72
CA ALA A 34 -14.25 -7.73 -0.30
C ALA A 34 -15.17 -7.41 -1.51
N PRO A 35 -14.97 -6.25 -2.19
CA PRO A 35 -15.61 -5.97 -3.48
C PRO A 35 -14.76 -6.44 -4.67
N GLY A 36 -15.46 -6.93 -5.69
CA GLY A 36 -14.92 -7.47 -6.93
C GLY A 36 -14.36 -6.42 -7.89
N ALA A 37 -13.44 -6.88 -8.73
CA ALA A 37 -12.78 -6.13 -9.78
C ALA A 37 -13.64 -6.06 -11.05
N ASP A 38 -13.97 -4.86 -11.51
CA ASP A 38 -14.53 -4.63 -12.85
C ASP A 38 -13.41 -4.21 -13.82
N GLY A 39 -13.03 -5.13 -14.70
CA GLY A 39 -12.09 -4.92 -15.79
C GLY A 39 -12.75 -4.27 -17.00
N VAL A 40 -12.18 -3.17 -17.46
CA VAL A 40 -12.58 -2.44 -18.67
C VAL A 40 -12.12 -3.22 -19.91
N LEU A 41 -13.06 -3.69 -20.73
CA LEU A 41 -12.77 -4.23 -22.06
C LEU A 41 -12.78 -3.08 -23.10
N ALA A 42 -11.59 -2.57 -23.41
CA ALA A 42 -11.35 -1.70 -24.54
C ALA A 42 -11.25 -2.52 -25.83
N GLY A 43 -12.05 -2.18 -26.85
CA GLY A 43 -11.83 -2.71 -28.20
C GLY A 43 -13.07 -2.86 -29.06
N GLN A 44 -13.64 -1.75 -29.53
CA GLN A 44 -14.56 -1.79 -30.67
C GLN A 44 -14.12 -0.75 -31.70
N ARG A 45 -13.57 -1.24 -32.82
CA ARG A 45 -13.22 -0.41 -33.98
C ARG A 45 -14.49 -0.19 -34.80
N VAL A 46 -14.88 1.08 -34.95
CA VAL A 46 -15.94 1.49 -35.88
C VAL A 46 -15.34 1.54 -37.27
N VAL A 47 -15.72 0.60 -38.14
CA VAL A 47 -15.39 0.64 -39.57
C VAL A 47 -16.39 1.57 -40.25
N VAL A 48 -15.92 2.74 -40.69
CA VAL A 48 -16.70 3.66 -41.49
C VAL A 48 -16.78 3.09 -42.92
N LEU A 49 -17.91 2.47 -43.26
CA LEU A 49 -18.24 2.15 -44.65
C LEU A 49 -18.66 3.44 -45.35
N LYS A 50 -17.79 3.92 -46.23
CA LYS A 50 -18.06 5.02 -47.16
C LYS A 50 -19.13 4.54 -48.16
N PRO A 51 -20.24 5.26 -48.40
CA PRO A 51 -21.20 4.85 -49.43
C PRO A 51 -20.57 5.07 -50.82
N ASP A 52 -20.61 4.05 -51.67
CA ASP A 52 -20.20 4.12 -53.07
C ASP A 52 -21.12 5.04 -53.88
N PRO A 53 -20.59 5.71 -54.94
CA PRO A 53 -21.31 6.72 -55.70
C PRO A 53 -22.40 6.12 -56.60
N LEU A 54 -23.57 6.76 -56.60
CA LEU A 54 -24.75 6.39 -57.37
C LEU A 54 -24.49 6.45 -58.89
N LEU A 55 -24.74 5.33 -59.57
CA LEU A 55 -24.89 5.24 -61.02
C LEU A 55 -26.27 5.80 -61.42
N ASN A 56 -26.28 6.84 -62.25
CA ASN A 56 -27.46 7.37 -62.94
C ASN A 56 -28.00 6.36 -63.96
N PRO A 57 -29.33 6.08 -63.99
CA PRO A 57 -29.97 5.51 -65.17
C PRO A 57 -30.70 6.62 -65.97
N ASN A 58 -30.35 6.72 -67.26
CA ASN A 58 -31.08 7.54 -68.24
C ASN A 58 -32.46 6.94 -68.54
N PRO A 59 -33.50 7.75 -68.83
CA PRO A 59 -34.83 7.26 -69.19
C PRO A 59 -34.93 7.07 -70.71
N ASN A 60 -35.20 5.85 -71.17
CA ASN A 60 -35.90 5.60 -72.44
C ASN A 60 -36.20 4.11 -72.62
N SER A 61 -37.46 3.72 -72.42
CA SER A 61 -38.21 2.79 -73.28
C SER A 61 -39.61 2.63 -72.71
N ALA A 62 -40.60 2.99 -73.53
CA ALA A 62 -41.98 2.64 -73.31
C ALA A 62 -42.20 1.19 -73.76
N ASP A 63 -42.87 0.36 -72.96
CA ASP A 63 -43.81 -0.64 -73.45
C ASP A 63 -44.74 -1.18 -72.35
N GLY A 64 -45.98 -1.50 -72.76
CA GLY A 64 -46.76 -2.65 -72.29
C GLY A 64 -47.33 -2.66 -70.86
N GLY A 65 -48.62 -2.39 -70.73
CA GLY A 65 -49.37 -2.55 -69.49
C GLY A 65 -49.55 -4.00 -69.05
N GLU A 66 -49.09 -4.32 -67.84
CA GLU A 66 -49.58 -5.40 -66.95
C GLU A 66 -49.06 -5.28 -65.48
N GLY A 67 -48.32 -4.22 -65.12
CA GLY A 67 -47.55 -4.12 -63.85
C GLY A 67 -48.16 -3.36 -62.67
N LYS A 68 -49.42 -2.91 -62.72
CA LYS A 68 -49.96 -1.96 -61.72
C LYS A 68 -50.24 -2.57 -60.34
N ALA A 69 -50.48 -3.89 -60.27
CA ALA A 69 -50.62 -4.61 -58.99
C ALA A 69 -49.25 -5.00 -58.39
N ALA A 70 -48.25 -5.26 -59.23
CA ALA A 70 -46.88 -5.56 -58.81
C ALA A 70 -46.23 -4.33 -58.14
N SER A 71 -46.43 -3.12 -58.67
CA SER A 71 -45.82 -1.90 -58.12
C SER A 71 -46.34 -1.52 -56.72
N GLY A 72 -47.62 -1.78 -56.42
CA GLY A 72 -48.20 -1.50 -55.09
C GLY A 72 -47.70 -2.46 -54.02
N GLN A 73 -47.57 -3.74 -54.37
CA GLN A 73 -47.01 -4.78 -53.50
C GLN A 73 -45.52 -4.52 -53.22
N GLU A 74 -44.75 -4.16 -54.26
CA GLU A 74 -43.33 -3.81 -54.14
C GLU A 74 -43.11 -2.56 -53.29
N ALA A 75 -43.94 -1.51 -53.46
CA ALA A 75 -43.89 -0.31 -52.63
C ALA A 75 -44.25 -0.60 -51.16
N ALA A 76 -45.21 -1.49 -50.91
CA ALA A 76 -45.56 -1.94 -49.55
C ALA A 76 -44.42 -2.74 -48.89
N VAL A 77 -43.73 -3.59 -49.66
CA VAL A 77 -42.54 -4.33 -49.19
C VAL A 77 -41.39 -3.37 -48.91
N ALA A 78 -41.13 -2.39 -49.77
CA ALA A 78 -40.12 -1.36 -49.54
C ALA A 78 -40.43 -0.53 -48.28
N ALA A 79 -41.68 -0.10 -48.09
CA ALA A 79 -42.11 0.62 -46.90
C ALA A 79 -41.99 -0.23 -45.62
N ALA A 80 -42.26 -1.54 -45.70
CA ALA A 80 -42.08 -2.46 -44.58
C ALA A 80 -40.60 -2.66 -44.23
N LEU A 81 -39.73 -2.83 -45.22
CA LEU A 81 -38.28 -2.94 -45.02
C LEU A 81 -37.70 -1.64 -44.43
N ALA A 82 -38.10 -0.47 -44.95
CA ALA A 82 -37.71 0.82 -44.40
C ALA A 82 -38.16 0.96 -42.93
N THR A 83 -39.41 0.64 -42.63
CA THR A 83 -39.92 0.71 -41.25
C THR A 83 -39.22 -0.29 -40.31
N ALA A 84 -38.83 -1.47 -40.81
CA ALA A 84 -38.04 -2.44 -40.05
C ALA A 84 -36.61 -1.93 -39.77
N SER A 85 -35.98 -1.25 -40.74
CA SER A 85 -34.68 -0.58 -40.55
C SER A 85 -34.78 0.55 -39.53
N SER A 86 -35.82 1.39 -39.58
CA SER A 86 -36.04 2.45 -38.58
C SER A 86 -36.31 1.86 -37.19
N PHE A 87 -37.01 0.72 -37.09
CA PHE A 87 -37.17 -0.02 -35.84
C PHE A 87 -35.82 -0.52 -35.29
N GLN A 88 -34.97 -1.10 -36.15
CA GLN A 88 -33.64 -1.56 -35.75
C GLN A 88 -32.78 -0.41 -35.21
N ALA A 89 -32.83 0.77 -35.84
CA ALA A 89 -32.15 1.96 -35.35
C ALA A 89 -32.68 2.40 -33.97
N ALA A 90 -34.00 2.49 -33.80
CA ALA A 90 -34.62 2.81 -32.51
C ALA A 90 -34.24 1.81 -31.41
N TYR A 91 -34.14 0.52 -31.74
CA TYR A 91 -33.72 -0.52 -30.81
C TYR A 91 -32.24 -0.40 -30.39
N LEU A 92 -31.34 -0.03 -31.32
CA LEU A 92 -29.95 0.26 -30.98
C LEU A 92 -29.82 1.50 -30.09
N HIS A 93 -30.62 2.54 -30.32
CA HIS A 93 -30.69 3.71 -29.44
C HIS A 93 -31.17 3.33 -28.03
N LEU A 94 -32.13 2.41 -27.91
CA LEU A 94 -32.57 1.88 -26.63
C LEU A 94 -31.42 1.16 -25.92
N GLN A 95 -30.70 0.27 -26.61
CA GLN A 95 -29.53 -0.44 -26.05
C GLN A 95 -28.42 0.52 -25.61
N ALA A 96 -28.13 1.55 -26.40
CA ALA A 96 -27.15 2.57 -26.06
C ALA A 96 -27.56 3.43 -24.85
N ALA A 97 -28.86 3.66 -24.66
CA ALA A 97 -29.40 4.39 -23.51
C ALA A 97 -29.34 3.60 -22.19
N HIS A 98 -28.96 2.32 -22.22
CA HIS A 98 -28.80 1.49 -21.01
C HIS A 98 -27.39 1.53 -20.40
N ALA A 99 -26.38 2.07 -21.09
CA ALA A 99 -25.01 2.10 -20.59
C ALA A 99 -24.23 3.36 -21.04
N PRO A 100 -24.15 4.42 -20.21
CA PRO A 100 -24.82 4.58 -18.91
C PRO A 100 -26.33 4.79 -19.06
N PHE A 101 -27.10 4.40 -18.04
CA PHE A 101 -28.56 4.47 -18.06
C PHE A 101 -29.07 5.92 -18.14
N LEU A 102 -29.80 6.24 -19.21
CA LEU A 102 -30.39 7.56 -19.47
C LEU A 102 -31.92 7.42 -19.62
N PRO A 103 -32.72 7.80 -18.60
CA PRO A 103 -34.15 7.49 -18.56
C PRO A 103 -34.94 8.15 -19.69
N ASP A 104 -34.67 9.42 -20.00
CA ASP A 104 -35.40 10.17 -21.03
C ASP A 104 -35.08 9.66 -22.44
N ALA A 105 -33.82 9.30 -22.68
CA ALA A 105 -33.37 8.73 -23.95
C ALA A 105 -33.94 7.31 -24.17
N ALA A 106 -33.99 6.51 -23.10
CA ALA A 106 -34.60 5.18 -23.13
C ALA A 106 -36.12 5.27 -23.40
N ALA A 107 -36.83 6.18 -22.73
CA ALA A 107 -38.26 6.39 -22.96
C ALA A 107 -38.59 6.87 -24.38
N ALA A 108 -37.78 7.77 -24.94
CA ALA A 108 -37.94 8.25 -26.31
C ALA A 108 -37.66 7.15 -27.35
N ALA A 109 -36.60 6.36 -27.14
CA ALA A 109 -36.24 5.25 -28.03
C ALA A 109 -37.28 4.11 -27.99
N ASP A 110 -37.81 3.79 -26.80
CA ASP A 110 -38.90 2.83 -26.62
C ASP A 110 -40.19 3.28 -27.34
N ALA A 111 -40.60 4.54 -27.15
CA ALA A 111 -41.77 5.10 -27.83
C ALA A 111 -41.62 5.07 -29.36
N ALA A 112 -40.43 5.38 -29.87
CA ALA A 112 -40.12 5.29 -31.30
C ALA A 112 -40.20 3.84 -31.81
N ALA A 113 -39.59 2.88 -31.10
CA ALA A 113 -39.63 1.46 -31.44
C ALA A 113 -41.07 0.92 -31.49
N VAL A 114 -41.88 1.25 -30.49
CA VAL A 114 -43.32 0.89 -30.46
C VAL A 114 -44.08 1.52 -31.63
N SER A 115 -43.77 2.77 -31.99
CA SER A 115 -44.41 3.43 -33.15
C SER A 115 -44.10 2.72 -34.48
N HIS A 116 -42.87 2.28 -34.68
CA HIS A 116 -42.46 1.56 -35.89
C HIS A 116 -43.09 0.16 -35.97
N LEU A 117 -43.20 -0.55 -34.84
CA LEU A 117 -43.93 -1.83 -34.76
C LEU A 117 -45.41 -1.67 -35.11
N ARG A 118 -46.06 -0.59 -34.64
CA ARG A 118 -47.45 -0.27 -35.01
C ARG A 118 -47.57 -0.02 -36.52
N ARG A 119 -46.67 0.76 -37.11
CA ARG A 119 -46.64 1.04 -38.55
C ARG A 119 -46.42 -0.23 -39.39
N LEU A 120 -45.55 -1.14 -38.95
CA LEU A 120 -45.38 -2.46 -39.56
C LEU A 120 -46.67 -3.29 -39.50
N SER A 121 -47.41 -3.21 -38.38
CA SER A 121 -48.68 -3.91 -38.23
C SER A 121 -49.76 -3.38 -39.20
N GLU A 122 -49.77 -2.07 -39.45
CA GLU A 122 -50.67 -1.43 -40.41
C GLU A 122 -50.33 -1.80 -41.85
N LEU A 123 -49.04 -1.77 -42.22
CA LEU A 123 -48.56 -2.20 -43.53
C LEU A 123 -48.88 -3.68 -43.79
N LYS A 124 -48.72 -4.55 -42.78
CA LYS A 124 -49.11 -5.95 -42.85
C LYS A 124 -50.62 -6.13 -43.05
N ARG A 125 -51.45 -5.28 -42.44
CA ARG A 125 -52.91 -5.31 -42.61
C ARG A 125 -53.32 -4.86 -44.01
N ILE A 126 -52.69 -3.81 -44.53
CA ILE A 126 -52.91 -3.30 -45.89
C ILE A 126 -52.51 -4.36 -46.92
N ALA A 127 -51.35 -5.01 -46.75
CA ALA A 127 -50.88 -6.07 -47.65
C ALA A 127 -51.75 -7.36 -47.61
N ARG A 128 -52.50 -7.60 -46.53
CA ARG A 128 -53.42 -8.73 -46.41
C ARG A 128 -54.84 -8.44 -46.90
N GLY A 129 -55.21 -7.18 -47.06
CA GLY A 129 -56.51 -6.78 -47.59
C GLY A 129 -56.43 -6.54 -49.09
N GLY A 130 -57.17 -7.30 -49.89
CA GLY A 130 -57.45 -6.93 -51.28
C GLY A 130 -58.72 -7.60 -51.80
N PRO A 131 -59.36 -7.11 -52.88
CA PRO A 131 -59.39 -5.75 -53.42
C PRO A 131 -60.78 -5.11 -53.23
N ALA A 132 -60.85 -3.81 -52.93
CA ALA A 132 -62.03 -3.02 -53.24
C ALA A 132 -61.60 -1.61 -53.65
N ASP A 133 -61.98 -1.28 -54.88
CA ASP A 133 -61.97 0.01 -55.57
C ASP A 133 -60.80 0.36 -56.51
N PRO A 134 -61.13 0.95 -57.69
CA PRO A 134 -60.21 1.15 -58.82
C PRO A 134 -59.16 2.25 -58.56
N PRO A 135 -58.01 2.21 -59.27
CA PRO A 135 -56.90 3.13 -59.04
C PRO A 135 -57.20 4.55 -59.54
N SER A 136 -57.15 5.53 -58.65
CA SER A 136 -57.00 6.95 -59.00
C SER A 136 -55.63 7.19 -59.66
N PRO A 137 -55.46 8.25 -60.46
CA PRO A 137 -54.28 8.45 -61.31
C PRO A 137 -53.04 8.99 -60.59
N ASP A 138 -52.91 8.81 -59.27
CA ASP A 138 -51.89 9.47 -58.44
C ASP A 138 -50.74 8.53 -58.03
N GLY A 139 -50.24 7.71 -58.95
CA GLY A 139 -49.08 6.84 -58.70
C GLY A 139 -47.80 7.60 -58.34
N ASP A 140 -47.70 8.85 -58.79
CA ASP A 140 -46.56 9.76 -58.54
C ASP A 140 -46.48 10.19 -57.07
N GLY A 141 -47.62 10.38 -56.40
CA GLY A 141 -47.68 10.80 -55.00
C GLY A 141 -47.11 9.77 -54.02
N THR A 142 -47.16 8.48 -54.34
CA THR A 142 -46.63 7.39 -53.51
C THR A 142 -45.09 7.34 -53.50
N LEU A 143 -44.47 7.55 -54.67
CA LEU A 143 -43.01 7.60 -54.80
C LEU A 143 -42.46 8.90 -54.18
N THR A 144 -43.14 10.02 -54.40
CA THR A 144 -42.81 11.29 -53.75
C THR A 144 -42.93 11.18 -52.23
N ALA A 145 -44.00 10.57 -51.70
CA ALA A 145 -44.18 10.35 -50.27
C ALA A 145 -43.09 9.44 -49.66
N HIS A 146 -42.62 8.42 -50.39
CA HIS A 146 -41.52 7.56 -49.96
C HIS A 146 -40.19 8.33 -49.88
N LEU A 147 -39.85 9.11 -50.93
CA LEU A 147 -38.65 9.93 -50.95
C LEU A 147 -38.67 11.01 -49.85
N GLU A 148 -39.83 11.66 -49.62
CA GLU A 148 -39.98 12.61 -48.54
C GLU A 148 -39.85 11.95 -47.15
N ALA A 149 -40.34 10.72 -46.96
CA ALA A 149 -40.16 9.98 -45.72
C ALA A 149 -38.68 9.68 -45.46
N GLN A 150 -37.94 9.27 -46.51
CA GLN A 150 -36.50 9.03 -46.45
C GLN A 150 -35.71 10.32 -46.16
N VAL A 151 -36.12 11.46 -46.73
CA VAL A 151 -35.51 12.77 -46.41
C VAL A 151 -35.75 13.14 -44.95
N ARG A 152 -36.96 12.92 -44.42
CA ARG A 152 -37.26 13.18 -42.99
C ARG A 152 -36.45 12.28 -42.07
N GLU A 153 -36.24 11.02 -42.43
CA GLU A 153 -35.39 10.07 -41.69
C GLU A 153 -33.92 10.50 -41.70
N ASN A 154 -33.37 10.83 -42.87
CA ASN A 154 -32.00 11.34 -42.98
C ASN A 154 -31.79 12.64 -42.18
N GLN A 155 -32.78 13.54 -42.17
CA GLN A 155 -32.73 14.74 -41.34
C GLN A 155 -32.76 14.42 -39.84
N ALA A 156 -33.55 13.43 -39.41
CA ALA A 156 -33.56 13.00 -38.01
C ALA A 156 -32.21 12.39 -37.62
N LEU A 157 -31.62 11.59 -38.50
CA LEU A 157 -30.30 11.00 -38.30
C LEU A 157 -29.20 12.08 -38.19
N LEU A 158 -29.20 13.09 -39.06
CA LEU A 158 -28.26 14.21 -38.97
C LEU A 158 -28.35 14.96 -37.64
N ARG A 159 -29.58 15.25 -37.17
CA ARG A 159 -29.78 15.87 -35.84
C ARG A 159 -29.24 15.00 -34.70
N SER A 160 -29.35 13.67 -34.82
CA SER A 160 -28.79 12.75 -33.83
C SER A 160 -27.26 12.75 -33.82
N PHE A 161 -26.63 12.81 -34.99
CA PHE A 161 -25.18 12.92 -35.11
C PHE A 161 -24.69 14.26 -34.56
N ASP A 162 -25.36 15.37 -34.88
CA ASP A 162 -25.02 16.68 -34.33
C ASP A 162 -25.10 16.68 -32.80
N ALA A 163 -26.11 16.05 -32.21
CA ALA A 163 -26.24 15.93 -30.75
C ALA A 163 -25.09 15.11 -30.14
N VAL A 164 -24.68 14.01 -30.78
CA VAL A 164 -23.54 13.19 -30.32
C VAL A 164 -22.22 13.94 -30.47
N VAL A 165 -22.00 14.63 -31.59
CA VAL A 165 -20.79 15.42 -31.83
C VAL A 165 -20.67 16.55 -30.80
N ASN A 166 -21.74 17.31 -30.57
CA ASN A 166 -21.75 18.37 -29.56
C ASN A 166 -21.46 17.84 -28.15
N ARG A 167 -21.99 16.66 -27.81
CA ARG A 167 -21.70 16.00 -26.53
C ARG A 167 -20.24 15.56 -26.41
N LEU A 168 -19.69 14.96 -27.46
CA LEU A 168 -18.28 14.54 -27.47
C LEU A 168 -17.34 15.75 -27.41
N GLN A 169 -17.68 16.83 -28.10
CA GLN A 169 -16.93 18.08 -28.03
C GLN A 169 -16.92 18.64 -26.61
N ALA A 170 -18.07 18.75 -25.96
CA ALA A 170 -18.15 19.22 -24.57
C ALA A 170 -17.39 18.33 -23.58
N ALA A 171 -17.38 17.01 -23.81
CA ALA A 171 -16.61 16.08 -22.99
C ALA A 171 -15.09 16.24 -23.20
N LEU A 172 -14.66 16.49 -24.44
CA LEU A 172 -13.26 16.76 -24.78
C LEU A 172 -12.80 18.07 -24.12
N ASP A 173 -13.57 19.15 -24.27
CA ASP A 173 -13.28 20.45 -23.67
C ASP A 173 -13.17 20.36 -22.13
N ALA A 174 -14.06 19.60 -21.49
CA ALA A 174 -14.01 19.35 -20.05
C ALA A 174 -12.76 18.56 -19.62
N LYS A 175 -12.34 17.58 -20.43
CA LYS A 175 -11.11 16.81 -20.18
C LYS A 175 -9.86 17.66 -20.39
N ASP A 176 -9.84 18.50 -21.41
CA ASP A 176 -8.74 19.43 -21.67
C ASP A 176 -8.59 20.45 -20.54
N ALA A 177 -9.70 20.98 -20.02
CA ALA A 177 -9.69 21.85 -18.84
C ALA A 177 -9.15 21.13 -17.59
N ALA A 178 -9.57 19.88 -17.34
CA ALA A 178 -9.05 19.09 -16.22
C ALA A 178 -7.56 18.76 -16.38
N ALA A 179 -7.11 18.45 -17.59
CA ALA A 179 -5.70 18.20 -17.87
C ALA A 179 -4.86 19.46 -17.69
N ALA A 180 -5.36 20.63 -18.06
CA ALA A 180 -4.69 21.91 -17.82
C ALA A 180 -4.58 22.21 -16.31
N ALA A 181 -5.64 21.96 -15.54
CA ALA A 181 -5.61 22.13 -14.08
C ALA A 181 -4.58 21.20 -13.41
N LEU A 182 -4.57 19.91 -13.77
CA LEU A 182 -3.59 18.95 -13.24
C LEU A 182 -2.13 19.31 -13.57
N ARG A 183 -1.88 19.90 -14.75
CA ARG A 183 -0.53 20.39 -15.10
C ARG A 183 -0.10 21.55 -14.21
N LEU A 184 -0.99 22.50 -13.91
CA LEU A 184 -0.72 23.60 -12.98
C LEU A 184 -0.46 23.09 -11.57
N ASP A 185 -1.21 22.10 -11.10
CA ASP A 185 -1.00 21.49 -9.77
C ASP A 185 0.37 20.80 -9.70
N LEU A 186 0.79 20.11 -10.78
CA LEU A 186 2.09 19.46 -10.86
C LEU A 186 3.23 20.48 -10.81
N GLU A 187 3.13 21.57 -11.59
CA GLU A 187 4.11 22.67 -11.56
C GLU A 187 4.21 23.30 -10.15
N ALA A 188 3.08 23.50 -9.47
CA ALA A 188 3.07 24.03 -8.10
C ALA A 188 3.74 23.09 -7.08
N VAL A 189 3.55 21.77 -7.22
CA VAL A 189 4.22 20.76 -6.38
C VAL A 189 5.72 20.72 -6.66
N ASP A 190 6.12 20.80 -7.93
CA ASP A 190 7.54 20.84 -8.31
C ASP A 190 8.24 22.09 -7.78
N ASP A 191 7.61 23.27 -7.87
CA ASP A 191 8.12 24.51 -7.28
C ASP A 191 8.24 24.41 -5.74
N ALA A 192 7.27 23.75 -5.09
CA ALA A 192 7.33 23.50 -3.66
C ALA A 192 8.48 22.57 -3.28
N ASN A 193 8.68 21.50 -4.05
CA ASN A 193 9.79 20.56 -3.89
C ASN A 193 11.14 21.25 -4.11
N ALA A 194 11.29 22.05 -5.18
CA ALA A 194 12.51 22.80 -5.46
C ALA A 194 12.85 23.78 -4.33
N ARG A 195 11.83 24.45 -3.76
CA ARG A 195 12.01 25.31 -2.57
C ARG A 195 12.43 24.53 -1.33
N LEU A 196 11.87 23.34 -1.11
CA LEU A 196 12.26 22.48 0.01
C LEU A 196 13.67 21.95 -0.16
N ALA A 197 14.04 21.52 -1.37
CA ALA A 197 15.40 21.13 -1.73
C ALA A 197 16.41 22.25 -1.46
N GLY A 198 16.14 23.48 -1.93
CA GLY A 198 17.03 24.62 -1.65
C GLY A 198 17.12 24.99 -0.17
N ARG A 199 16.07 24.75 0.63
CA ARG A 199 16.13 24.89 2.09
C ARG A 199 16.98 23.80 2.74
N LEU A 200 16.86 22.57 2.23
CA LEU A 200 17.65 21.43 2.67
C LEU A 200 19.12 21.63 2.34
N ASP A 201 19.46 22.04 1.12
CA ASP A 201 20.83 22.35 0.70
C ASP A 201 21.45 23.45 1.57
N ARG A 202 20.67 24.49 1.92
CA ARG A 202 21.13 25.55 2.82
C ARG A 202 21.29 25.08 4.27
N ALA A 203 20.48 24.12 4.71
CA ALA A 203 20.59 23.52 6.04
C ALA A 203 21.77 22.54 6.12
N LEU A 204 22.11 21.88 5.00
CA LEU A 204 23.24 20.98 4.84
C LEU A 204 24.54 21.72 4.50
N ALA A 205 24.47 22.98 4.07
CA ALA A 205 25.64 23.80 3.80
C ALA A 205 26.50 23.93 5.08
N PRO A 206 27.77 23.49 5.05
CA PRO A 206 28.62 23.54 6.23
C PRO A 206 28.83 24.98 6.70
N PRO A 207 29.01 25.21 8.01
CA PRO A 207 29.54 26.49 8.49
C PRO A 207 30.90 26.76 7.84
N PRO A 208 31.29 28.03 7.60
CA PRO A 208 32.58 28.35 6.99
C PRO A 208 33.72 27.76 7.83
N GLY A 209 34.36 26.70 7.31
CA GLY A 209 35.44 25.96 7.96
C GLY A 209 35.08 24.62 8.63
N GLY A 210 33.82 24.14 8.54
CA GLY A 210 33.40 22.84 9.10
C GLY A 210 33.30 21.72 8.05
N ASP A 211 33.51 20.48 8.49
CA ASP A 211 33.27 19.27 7.70
C ASP A 211 31.75 19.09 7.47
N ALA A 212 31.31 19.13 6.19
CA ALA A 212 29.91 18.94 5.80
C ALA A 212 29.36 17.58 6.28
N VAL A 213 30.22 16.56 6.36
CA VAL A 213 29.87 15.22 6.82
C VAL A 213 29.56 15.22 8.32
N GLY A 214 30.32 15.98 9.12
CA GLY A 214 30.07 16.14 10.56
C GLY A 214 28.76 16.86 10.89
N ALA A 215 28.29 17.76 10.00
CA ALA A 215 26.99 18.41 10.15
C ALA A 215 25.81 17.46 9.83
N MET A 216 26.00 16.50 8.92
CA MET A 216 25.03 15.43 8.64
C MET A 216 24.96 14.39 9.78
N LEU A 217 26.09 14.09 10.40
CA LEU A 217 26.22 13.10 11.47
C LEU A 217 25.94 13.72 12.85
N SER A 218 24.67 14.09 13.08
CA SER A 218 24.23 14.57 14.39
C SER A 218 23.65 13.46 15.26
N ALA A 219 23.67 13.65 16.58
CA ALA A 219 23.01 12.74 17.51
C ALA A 219 21.52 12.51 17.21
N GLY A 220 20.85 13.52 16.63
CA GLY A 220 19.46 13.41 16.21
C GLY A 220 19.27 12.47 15.01
N VAL A 221 20.21 12.45 14.07
CA VAL A 221 20.18 11.54 12.90
C VAL A 221 20.41 10.10 13.35
N PHE A 222 21.39 9.86 14.22
CA PHE A 222 21.56 8.52 14.78
C PHE A 222 20.33 8.06 15.56
N ASP A 223 19.76 8.90 16.43
CA ASP A 223 18.56 8.57 17.19
C ASP A 223 17.34 8.32 16.29
N SER A 224 17.17 9.04 15.18
CA SER A 224 16.06 8.79 14.25
C SER A 224 16.20 7.44 13.56
N VAL A 225 17.39 7.13 13.01
CA VAL A 225 17.65 5.84 12.34
C VAL A 225 17.54 4.69 13.34
N LEU A 226 18.03 4.87 14.57
CA LEU A 226 17.86 3.90 15.65
C LEU A 226 16.37 3.66 15.96
N ARG A 227 15.56 4.71 16.08
CA ARG A 227 14.12 4.54 16.34
C ARG A 227 13.40 3.79 15.23
N ASP A 228 13.77 4.04 13.97
CA ASP A 228 13.18 3.32 12.85
C ASP A 228 13.61 1.85 12.85
N ALA A 229 14.89 1.55 13.08
CA ALA A 229 15.37 0.18 13.25
C ALA A 229 14.65 -0.56 14.40
N LEU A 230 14.45 0.09 15.54
CA LEU A 230 13.71 -0.47 16.66
C LEU A 230 12.21 -0.64 16.37
N ARG A 231 11.62 0.22 15.54
CA ARG A 231 10.22 0.06 15.09
C ARG A 231 10.06 -1.20 14.25
N VAL A 232 10.98 -1.44 13.31
CA VAL A 232 10.95 -2.65 12.46
C VAL A 232 11.27 -3.90 13.28
N ALA A 233 12.24 -3.83 14.19
CA ALA A 233 12.55 -4.93 15.11
C ALA A 233 11.36 -5.29 16.00
N HIS A 234 10.62 -4.30 16.46
CA HIS A 234 9.40 -4.52 17.22
C HIS A 234 8.29 -5.17 16.38
N ARG A 235 8.05 -4.72 15.15
CA ARG A 235 7.09 -5.35 14.22
C ARG A 235 7.43 -6.81 13.97
N PHE A 236 8.71 -7.11 13.74
CA PHE A 236 9.18 -8.48 13.59
C PHE A 236 8.96 -9.29 14.88
N ALA A 237 9.33 -8.77 16.05
CA ALA A 237 9.15 -9.47 17.31
C ALA A 237 7.66 -9.75 17.62
N ARG A 238 6.77 -8.81 17.28
CA ARG A 238 5.31 -9.00 17.38
C ARG A 238 4.84 -10.12 16.45
N ALA A 239 5.20 -10.06 15.17
CA ALA A 239 4.85 -11.11 14.21
C ALA A 239 5.38 -12.47 14.67
N LEU A 240 6.64 -12.55 15.11
CA LEU A 240 7.23 -13.77 15.65
C LEU A 240 6.46 -14.29 16.87
N ALA A 241 6.02 -13.42 17.79
CA ALA A 241 5.21 -13.83 18.94
C ALA A 241 3.87 -14.45 18.52
N GLU A 242 3.22 -13.91 17.49
CA GLU A 242 1.99 -14.47 16.93
C GLU A 242 2.23 -15.84 16.31
N VAL A 243 3.28 -15.98 15.47
CA VAL A 243 3.59 -17.26 14.84
C VAL A 243 3.94 -18.33 15.88
N LEU A 244 4.75 -17.99 16.89
CA LEU A 244 5.09 -18.90 17.99
C LEU A 244 3.84 -19.35 18.77
N ARG A 245 2.90 -18.43 19.03
CA ARG A 245 1.64 -18.76 19.71
C ARG A 245 0.78 -19.69 18.86
N CYS A 246 0.66 -19.43 17.57
CA CYS A 246 -0.03 -20.34 16.63
C CYS A 246 0.65 -21.72 16.55
N ALA A 247 1.96 -21.78 16.73
CA ALA A 247 2.72 -23.03 16.81
C ALA A 247 2.63 -23.74 18.18
N GLY A 248 1.82 -23.21 19.13
CA GLY A 248 1.60 -23.82 20.44
C GLY A 248 2.65 -23.49 21.50
N TRP A 249 3.51 -22.50 21.27
CA TRP A 249 4.51 -22.09 22.26
C TRP A 249 3.86 -21.29 23.40
N ASP A 250 4.21 -21.65 24.63
CA ASP A 250 3.93 -20.82 25.80
C ASP A 250 4.98 -19.71 25.92
N LEU A 251 4.58 -18.48 25.55
CA LEU A 251 5.43 -17.30 25.62
C LEU A 251 5.86 -16.96 27.05
N ALA A 252 5.05 -17.29 28.07
CA ALA A 252 5.40 -17.05 29.46
C ALA A 252 6.50 -18.01 29.92
N ALA A 253 6.38 -19.31 29.60
CA ALA A 253 7.42 -20.30 29.88
C ALA A 253 8.73 -19.98 29.13
N ALA A 254 8.64 -19.54 27.86
CA ALA A 254 9.81 -19.11 27.09
C ALA A 254 10.49 -17.87 27.70
N ALA A 255 9.71 -16.91 28.18
CA ALA A 255 10.22 -15.72 28.85
C ALA A 255 10.91 -16.05 30.19
N GLU A 256 10.36 -16.99 30.96
CA GLU A 256 10.96 -17.50 32.20
C GLU A 256 12.26 -18.27 31.92
N ALA A 257 12.30 -19.07 30.85
CA ALA A 257 13.52 -19.76 30.43
C ALA A 257 14.63 -18.77 29.99
N ALA A 258 14.26 -17.67 29.32
CA ALA A 258 15.21 -16.64 28.88
C ALA A 258 15.71 -15.78 30.05
N TYR A 259 14.83 -15.40 30.98
CA TYR A 259 15.15 -14.56 32.14
C TYR A 259 14.54 -15.14 33.43
N PRO A 260 15.19 -16.13 34.06
CA PRO A 260 14.60 -16.87 35.18
C PRO A 260 14.36 -16.01 36.41
N GLY A 261 13.16 -15.98 36.96
CA GLY A 261 12.83 -15.27 38.20
C GLY A 261 12.68 -13.75 38.04
N VAL A 262 12.30 -13.27 36.85
CA VAL A 262 11.87 -11.87 36.65
C VAL A 262 10.36 -11.76 36.82
N CYS A 263 9.90 -10.84 37.66
CA CYS A 263 8.47 -10.66 37.91
C CYS A 263 7.87 -9.68 36.89
N TYR A 264 7.06 -10.19 35.97
CA TYR A 264 6.32 -9.37 35.00
C TYR A 264 5.13 -8.67 35.68
N SER A 265 4.93 -7.38 35.40
CA SER A 265 3.87 -6.57 36.03
C SER A 265 2.48 -6.90 35.46
N LYS A 266 2.45 -7.41 34.22
CA LYS A 266 1.24 -7.87 33.51
C LYS A 266 1.55 -9.17 32.77
N ALA A 267 0.55 -10.01 32.56
CA ALA A 267 0.69 -11.27 31.82
C ALA A 267 1.24 -11.06 30.39
N GLY A 268 0.85 -9.98 29.70
CA GLY A 268 1.34 -9.67 28.35
C GLY A 268 2.80 -9.18 28.28
N HIS A 269 3.42 -8.83 29.41
CA HIS A 269 4.79 -8.30 29.41
C HIS A 269 5.86 -9.36 29.11
N CYS A 270 5.52 -10.66 29.09
CA CYS A 270 6.43 -11.71 28.63
C CYS A 270 6.92 -11.46 27.18
N ARG A 271 6.12 -10.75 26.35
CA ARG A 271 6.50 -10.35 24.99
C ARG A 271 7.74 -9.43 24.95
N TYR A 272 8.03 -8.68 26.01
CA TYR A 272 9.26 -7.90 26.11
C TYR A 272 10.52 -8.78 26.21
N ALA A 273 10.42 -9.99 26.76
CA ALA A 273 11.54 -10.94 26.78
C ALA A 273 11.89 -11.42 25.36
N LEU A 274 10.88 -11.66 24.51
CA LEU A 274 11.09 -11.99 23.10
C LEU A 274 11.73 -10.81 22.35
N LEU A 275 11.18 -9.60 22.51
CA LEU A 275 11.77 -8.39 21.91
C LEU A 275 13.23 -8.20 22.36
N SER A 276 13.50 -8.43 23.65
CA SER A 276 14.86 -8.42 24.20
C SER A 276 15.77 -9.42 23.49
N ARG A 277 15.33 -10.67 23.33
CA ARG A 277 16.12 -11.69 22.64
C ARG A 277 16.38 -11.32 21.17
N VAL A 278 15.38 -10.78 20.48
CA VAL A 278 15.50 -10.28 19.10
C VAL A 278 16.54 -9.16 19.03
N CYS A 279 16.37 -8.10 19.82
CA CYS A 279 17.30 -6.97 19.81
C CYS A 279 18.72 -7.42 20.16
N LEU A 280 18.92 -8.15 21.27
CA LEU A 280 20.26 -8.57 21.68
C LEU A 280 20.92 -9.48 20.65
N SER A 281 20.18 -10.37 19.98
CA SER A 281 20.71 -11.20 18.90
C SER A 281 21.11 -10.36 17.69
N MET A 282 20.28 -9.40 17.28
CA MET A 282 20.55 -8.57 16.10
C MET A 282 21.70 -7.59 16.33
N PHE A 283 21.81 -7.03 17.53
CA PHE A 283 22.87 -6.11 17.92
C PHE A 283 24.17 -6.80 18.41
N ASP A 284 24.19 -8.13 18.50
CA ASP A 284 25.40 -8.86 18.87
C ASP A 284 26.54 -8.58 17.87
N GLY A 285 27.73 -8.24 18.37
CA GLY A 285 28.87 -7.85 17.55
C GLY A 285 28.87 -6.40 17.02
N PHE A 286 27.91 -5.55 17.40
CA PHE A 286 27.79 -4.17 16.88
C PHE A 286 29.04 -3.31 17.09
N ASP A 287 29.79 -3.53 18.18
CA ASP A 287 31.06 -2.84 18.48
C ASP A 287 32.22 -3.22 17.54
N SER A 288 32.01 -4.15 16.61
CA SER A 288 33.01 -4.55 15.62
C SER A 288 32.59 -4.15 14.20
N TYR A 289 33.57 -3.84 13.34
CA TYR A 289 33.33 -3.33 11.99
C TYR A 289 32.54 -4.29 11.07
N GLN A 290 32.60 -5.60 11.36
CA GLN A 290 31.93 -6.64 10.55
C GLN A 290 30.96 -7.51 11.37
N PHE A 291 30.40 -6.98 12.47
CA PHE A 291 29.49 -7.74 13.35
C PHE A 291 30.08 -9.08 13.85
N GLY A 292 31.37 -9.10 14.16
CA GLY A 292 32.06 -10.27 14.70
C GLY A 292 32.41 -11.32 13.65
N ALA A 293 32.27 -11.04 12.36
CA ALA A 293 32.88 -11.86 11.32
C ALA A 293 34.40 -11.88 11.52
N THR A 294 35.01 -13.05 11.42
CA THR A 294 36.44 -13.28 11.63
C THR A 294 37.27 -12.48 10.63
N ALA A 295 37.64 -11.26 11.01
CA ALA A 295 38.66 -10.47 10.35
C ALA A 295 39.69 -10.08 11.41
N ASP A 296 40.95 -10.38 11.11
CA ASP A 296 42.10 -10.24 11.99
C ASP A 296 42.13 -8.89 12.72
N THR A 297 42.15 -8.94 14.04
CA THR A 297 42.31 -7.79 14.93
C THR A 297 43.74 -7.26 14.81
N THR A 298 44.02 -6.54 13.73
CA THR A 298 45.24 -5.72 13.61
C THR A 298 44.88 -4.33 14.12
N GLU A 299 45.65 -3.78 15.06
CA GLU A 299 45.44 -2.42 15.57
C GLU A 299 45.57 -1.41 14.42
N LEU A 300 44.44 -0.82 14.01
CA LEU A 300 44.37 0.09 12.86
C LEU A 300 44.96 1.46 13.18
N GLY A 301 45.75 2.00 12.23
CA GLY A 301 46.25 3.37 12.29
C GLY A 301 45.19 4.43 11.95
N GLY A 302 45.48 5.71 12.25
CA GLY A 302 44.52 6.82 12.07
C GLY A 302 44.04 7.07 10.62
N ILE A 303 44.89 6.80 9.62
CA ILE A 303 44.50 6.94 8.19
C ILE A 303 43.50 5.84 7.81
N GLU A 304 43.70 4.63 8.32
CA GLU A 304 42.85 3.47 8.02
C GLU A 304 41.45 3.60 8.67
N LEU A 305 41.38 4.25 9.83
CA LEU A 305 40.11 4.61 10.48
C LEU A 305 39.30 5.63 9.67
N ALA A 306 39.95 6.67 9.12
CA ALA A 306 39.28 7.66 8.28
C ALA A 306 38.74 7.05 6.97
N THR A 307 39.49 6.12 6.37
CA THR A 307 39.04 5.37 5.19
C THR A 307 37.81 4.52 5.51
N ARG A 308 37.84 3.71 6.59
CA ARG A 308 36.69 2.90 7.01
C ARG A 308 35.46 3.73 7.34
N ARG A 309 35.65 4.91 7.91
CA ARG A 309 34.55 5.85 8.19
C ARG A 309 33.86 6.30 6.90
N ASN A 310 34.64 6.68 5.88
CA ASN A 310 34.11 7.11 4.59
C ASN A 310 33.44 5.95 3.84
N GLU A 311 34.05 4.75 3.87
CA GLU A 311 33.44 3.52 3.33
C GLU A 311 32.10 3.22 4.01
N SER A 312 32.04 3.32 5.34
CA SER A 312 30.81 3.09 6.10
C SER A 312 29.72 4.09 5.75
N LEU A 313 30.08 5.37 5.56
CA LEU A 313 29.12 6.39 5.13
C LEU A 313 28.60 6.11 3.72
N GLN A 314 29.47 5.72 2.80
CA GLN A 314 29.07 5.34 1.45
C GLN A 314 28.13 4.13 1.46
N GLN A 315 28.49 3.08 2.21
CA GLN A 315 27.64 1.89 2.39
C GLN A 315 26.30 2.22 3.05
N PHE A 316 26.26 3.18 3.98
CA PHE A 316 25.01 3.67 4.57
C PHE A 316 24.11 4.31 3.51
N ILE A 317 24.66 5.19 2.66
CA ILE A 317 23.89 5.86 1.60
C ILE A 317 23.38 4.84 0.59
N GLU A 318 24.28 4.00 0.06
CA GLU A 318 23.94 2.98 -0.94
C GLU A 318 22.87 2.00 -0.44
N HIS A 319 22.96 1.55 0.82
CA HIS A 319 21.99 0.62 1.39
C HIS A 319 20.67 1.28 1.79
N SER A 320 20.66 2.59 2.07
CA SER A 320 19.42 3.31 2.44
C SER A 320 18.47 3.50 1.26
N ASP A 321 19.00 3.52 0.04
CA ASP A 321 18.23 3.71 -1.19
C ASP A 321 17.82 2.38 -1.86
N ALA A 322 18.38 1.25 -1.42
CA ALA A 322 18.17 -0.06 -2.04
C ALA A 322 17.01 -0.85 -1.38
N ASP A 323 16.29 -1.63 -2.19
CA ASP A 323 15.38 -2.64 -1.64
C ASP A 323 16.19 -3.83 -1.11
N PRO A 324 16.04 -4.21 0.18
CA PRO A 324 16.87 -5.23 0.80
C PRO A 324 16.60 -6.64 0.27
N MET A 325 15.40 -6.92 -0.23
CA MET A 325 15.06 -8.21 -0.84
C MET A 325 15.71 -8.32 -2.23
N GLU A 326 15.64 -7.26 -3.04
CA GLU A 326 16.32 -7.20 -4.34
C GLU A 326 17.85 -7.28 -4.19
N LEU A 327 18.42 -6.64 -3.16
CA LEU A 327 19.86 -6.69 -2.89
C LEU A 327 20.33 -8.12 -2.59
N MET A 328 19.59 -8.86 -1.78
CA MET A 328 19.90 -10.26 -1.47
C MET A 328 19.75 -11.18 -2.69
N ASN A 329 18.76 -10.93 -3.54
CA ASN A 329 18.51 -11.73 -4.74
C ASN A 329 19.55 -11.46 -5.85
N SER A 330 20.03 -10.23 -5.96
CA SER A 330 21.01 -9.82 -6.97
C SER A 330 22.46 -10.16 -6.58
N SER A 331 22.78 -10.16 -5.28
CA SER A 331 24.13 -10.44 -4.77
C SER A 331 24.08 -11.30 -3.50
N PRO A 332 23.99 -12.64 -3.63
CA PRO A 332 23.87 -13.53 -2.48
C PRO A 332 25.13 -13.59 -1.61
N ASP A 333 26.28 -13.18 -2.14
CA ASP A 333 27.57 -13.20 -1.44
C ASP A 333 27.96 -11.85 -0.80
N CYS A 334 27.11 -10.82 -0.89
CA CYS A 334 27.43 -9.51 -0.31
C CYS A 334 27.52 -9.55 1.23
N GLU A 335 28.22 -8.58 1.83
CA GLU A 335 28.40 -8.51 3.29
C GLU A 335 27.07 -8.48 4.06
N PHE A 336 26.06 -7.81 3.49
CA PHE A 336 24.71 -7.76 4.03
C PHE A 336 24.03 -9.14 4.00
N ALA A 337 24.08 -9.87 2.89
CA ALA A 337 23.50 -11.20 2.79
C ALA A 337 24.15 -12.18 3.78
N GLN A 338 25.47 -12.11 3.93
CA GLN A 338 26.19 -12.89 4.94
C GLN A 338 25.80 -12.51 6.37
N PHE A 339 25.60 -11.21 6.64
CA PHE A 339 25.08 -10.74 7.93
C PHE A 339 23.68 -11.29 8.19
N CYS A 340 22.76 -11.17 7.23
CA CYS A 340 21.40 -11.70 7.31
C CYS A 340 21.39 -13.19 7.60
N ASP A 341 22.17 -14.00 6.87
CA ASP A 341 22.26 -15.45 7.07
C ASP A 341 22.77 -15.80 8.48
N ARG A 342 23.84 -15.16 8.95
CA ARG A 342 24.35 -15.35 10.31
C ARG A 342 23.30 -14.99 11.36
N LYS A 343 22.66 -13.82 11.23
CA LYS A 343 21.67 -13.34 12.20
C LYS A 343 20.40 -14.18 12.19
N TYR A 344 19.96 -14.65 11.03
CA TYR A 344 18.80 -15.52 10.92
C TYR A 344 19.03 -16.83 11.67
N LYS A 345 20.16 -17.50 11.43
CA LYS A 345 20.55 -18.74 12.13
C LYS A 345 20.74 -18.56 13.63
N GLN A 346 21.20 -17.39 14.07
CA GLN A 346 21.33 -17.07 15.50
C GLN A 346 19.96 -16.85 16.17
N LEU A 347 19.03 -16.22 15.45
CA LEU A 347 17.75 -15.78 15.99
C LEU A 347 16.68 -16.89 15.94
N ILE A 348 16.57 -17.57 14.80
CA ILE A 348 15.64 -18.67 14.56
C ILE A 348 16.40 -19.98 14.72
N HIS A 349 16.48 -20.47 15.96
CA HIS A 349 17.13 -21.73 16.27
C HIS A 349 16.45 -22.91 15.55
N PRO A 350 17.15 -23.99 15.15
CA PRO A 350 16.54 -25.15 14.48
C PRO A 350 15.33 -25.76 15.19
N GLY A 351 15.23 -25.60 16.52
CA GLY A 351 14.04 -26.01 17.30
C GLY A 351 12.82 -25.11 17.09
N ILE A 352 13.03 -23.81 16.90
CA ILE A 352 11.98 -22.87 16.47
C ILE A 352 11.62 -23.20 15.02
N GLU A 353 12.61 -23.37 14.13
CA GLU A 353 12.36 -23.76 12.73
C GLU A 353 11.55 -25.06 12.62
N SER A 354 11.88 -26.08 13.42
CA SER A 354 11.15 -27.35 13.41
C SER A 354 9.71 -27.19 13.92
N SER A 355 9.47 -26.29 14.87
CA SER A 355 8.12 -26.02 15.37
C SER A 355 7.32 -25.11 14.44
N LEU A 356 7.98 -24.20 13.72
CA LEU A 356 7.37 -23.32 12.74
C LEU A 356 7.09 -24.07 11.44
N PHE A 357 8.02 -24.89 10.95
CA PHE A 357 7.95 -25.50 9.63
C PHE A 357 7.63 -27.01 9.64
N GLY A 358 7.60 -27.65 10.82
CA GLY A 358 7.47 -29.11 10.95
C GLY A 358 6.12 -29.65 11.40
N ASN A 359 5.20 -28.82 11.93
CA ASN A 359 3.87 -29.29 12.38
C ASN A 359 2.74 -28.73 11.50
N SER A 360 2.17 -29.59 10.66
CA SER A 360 1.01 -29.32 9.80
C SER A 360 -0.35 -29.30 10.55
N ASP A 361 -0.34 -29.48 11.87
CA ASP A 361 -1.55 -29.76 12.66
C ASP A 361 -2.23 -28.51 13.26
N CYS A 362 -1.73 -27.29 12.99
CA CYS A 362 -2.43 -26.07 13.40
C CYS A 362 -3.52 -25.70 12.38
N GLY A 363 -4.77 -26.02 12.71
CA GLY A 363 -5.97 -25.82 11.89
C GLY A 363 -6.41 -24.37 11.61
N THR A 364 -5.52 -23.39 11.72
CA THR A 364 -5.81 -21.99 11.39
C THR A 364 -4.62 -21.35 10.67
N LEU A 365 -4.66 -21.46 9.34
CA LEU A 365 -3.70 -21.00 8.32
C LEU A 365 -2.44 -21.88 8.16
N PRO A 366 -2.13 -22.37 6.92
CA PRO A 366 -0.90 -23.13 6.69
C PRO A 366 0.30 -22.27 7.05
N VAL A 367 1.21 -22.76 7.90
CA VAL A 367 2.39 -22.00 8.32
C VAL A 367 3.29 -21.59 7.13
N MET A 368 3.16 -22.29 6.00
CA MET A 368 3.75 -21.89 4.70
C MET A 368 3.25 -20.56 4.14
N SER A 369 2.03 -20.13 4.49
CA SER A 369 1.51 -18.80 4.14
C SER A 369 2.13 -17.68 4.99
N VAL A 370 2.77 -18.01 6.12
CA VAL A 370 3.26 -17.03 7.12
C VAL A 370 4.80 -16.96 7.14
N ALA A 371 5.47 -18.02 6.67
CA ALA A 371 6.93 -18.10 6.55
C ALA A 371 7.53 -17.00 5.67
N GLY A 372 6.95 -16.76 4.48
CA GLY A 372 7.38 -15.70 3.57
C GLY A 372 7.26 -14.30 4.19
N PRO A 373 6.06 -13.90 4.67
CA PRO A 373 5.88 -12.60 5.33
C PRO A 373 6.75 -12.39 6.57
N LEU A 374 6.97 -13.44 7.39
CA LEU A 374 7.83 -13.33 8.56
C LEU A 374 9.30 -13.12 8.16
N TYR A 375 9.75 -13.80 7.10
CA TYR A 375 11.09 -13.62 6.55
C TYR A 375 11.28 -12.23 5.93
N GLU A 376 10.29 -11.70 5.23
CA GLU A 376 10.32 -10.31 4.73
C GLU A 376 10.46 -9.29 5.88
N LEU A 377 9.71 -9.48 6.98
CA LEU A 377 9.86 -8.66 8.19
C LEU A 377 11.24 -8.82 8.83
N PHE A 378 11.81 -10.03 8.80
CA PHE A 378 13.18 -10.27 9.26
C PHE A 378 14.19 -9.51 8.40
N VAL A 379 14.11 -9.60 7.08
CA VAL A 379 15.02 -8.92 6.15
C VAL A 379 14.92 -7.41 6.31
N ALA A 380 13.71 -6.86 6.45
CA ALA A 380 13.51 -5.44 6.73
C ALA A 380 14.17 -5.00 8.05
N MET A 381 14.05 -5.80 9.11
CA MET A 381 14.72 -5.56 10.39
C MET A 381 16.24 -5.64 10.24
N ALA A 382 16.74 -6.67 9.58
CA ALA A 382 18.17 -6.89 9.36
C ALA A 382 18.78 -5.74 8.56
N SER A 383 18.12 -5.29 7.49
CA SER A 383 18.51 -4.11 6.70
C SER A 383 18.56 -2.86 7.57
N SER A 384 17.51 -2.58 8.34
CA SER A 384 17.49 -1.38 9.20
C SER A 384 18.63 -1.37 10.24
N ILE A 385 18.97 -2.52 10.82
CA ILE A 385 20.04 -2.66 11.81
C ILE A 385 21.42 -2.63 11.15
N TRP A 386 21.57 -3.21 9.95
CA TRP A 386 22.77 -3.13 9.14
C TRP A 386 23.09 -1.68 8.78
N THR A 387 22.09 -0.94 8.26
CA THR A 387 22.20 0.48 7.93
C THR A 387 22.57 1.32 9.16
N LEU A 388 21.94 1.07 10.30
CA LEU A 388 22.29 1.72 11.57
C LEU A 388 23.74 1.46 11.99
N HIS A 389 24.27 0.27 11.73
CA HIS A 389 25.66 -0.08 12.02
C HIS A 389 26.65 0.61 11.07
N ARG A 390 26.35 0.64 9.76
CA ARG A 390 27.13 1.45 8.80
C ARG A 390 27.17 2.91 9.22
N LEU A 391 26.02 3.45 9.64
CA LEU A 391 25.93 4.80 10.19
C LEU A 391 26.77 4.95 11.47
N ALA A 392 26.76 3.97 12.38
CA ALA A 392 27.53 4.02 13.62
C ALA A 392 29.05 4.16 13.39
N TRP A 393 29.56 3.47 12.38
CA TRP A 393 30.99 3.51 12.02
C TRP A 393 31.38 4.71 11.15
N ALA A 394 30.40 5.48 10.67
CA ALA A 394 30.65 6.77 10.01
C ALA A 394 30.96 7.92 10.99
N TYR A 395 30.69 7.76 12.29
CA TYR A 395 31.00 8.78 13.31
C TYR A 395 32.47 8.77 13.74
N ASP A 396 32.93 9.89 14.29
CA ASP A 396 34.25 10.04 14.90
C ASP A 396 34.14 10.65 16.32
N PRO A 397 34.38 9.88 17.40
CA PRO A 397 34.63 8.43 17.40
C PRO A 397 33.38 7.63 17.01
N ALA A 398 33.58 6.38 16.55
CA ALA A 398 32.49 5.46 16.22
C ALA A 398 31.54 5.26 17.40
N VAL A 399 30.26 5.01 17.10
CA VAL A 399 29.23 4.87 18.13
C VAL A 399 29.42 3.56 18.90
N GLY A 400 29.64 3.65 20.20
CA GLY A 400 29.75 2.48 21.07
C GLY A 400 28.38 1.97 21.51
N ILE A 401 28.19 0.66 21.56
CA ILE A 401 26.99 0.05 22.14
C ILE A 401 27.24 -0.32 23.61
N PHE A 402 26.20 -0.32 24.43
CA PHE A 402 26.29 -0.85 25.79
C PHE A 402 24.99 -1.50 26.23
N GLN A 403 25.12 -2.49 27.12
CA GLN A 403 24.00 -3.20 27.73
C GLN A 403 24.14 -3.19 29.24
N VAL A 404 23.02 -3.22 29.95
CA VAL A 404 22.99 -3.30 31.41
C VAL A 404 22.68 -4.74 31.86
N GLY A 405 23.48 -5.24 32.81
CA GLY A 405 23.31 -6.57 33.39
C GLY A 405 22.13 -6.65 34.33
N ARG A 406 21.53 -7.84 34.43
CA ARG A 406 20.46 -8.15 35.39
C ARG A 406 20.89 -7.83 36.82
N GLY A 407 19.95 -7.33 37.62
CA GLY A 407 20.14 -7.01 39.03
C GLY A 407 20.83 -5.67 39.29
N THR A 408 21.23 -4.95 38.23
CA THR A 408 21.84 -3.62 38.34
C THR A 408 20.80 -2.61 38.80
N GLU A 409 21.20 -1.66 39.64
CA GLU A 409 20.31 -0.57 40.07
C GLU A 409 19.95 0.34 38.90
N PHE A 410 18.66 0.69 38.81
CA PHE A 410 18.17 1.58 37.78
C PHE A 410 18.78 2.98 37.87
N SER A 411 19.28 3.47 36.75
CA SER A 411 19.84 4.82 36.60
C SER A 411 19.17 5.57 35.45
N MET A 412 18.40 6.60 35.78
CA MET A 412 17.71 7.49 34.83
C MET A 412 18.64 8.21 33.84
N VAL A 413 19.97 8.15 34.03
CA VAL A 413 20.94 8.75 33.11
C VAL A 413 21.23 7.82 31.93
N TYR A 414 21.34 6.51 32.19
CA TYR A 414 21.73 5.51 31.19
C TYR A 414 20.58 4.59 30.77
N MET A 415 19.48 4.62 31.50
CA MET A 415 18.40 3.65 31.39
C MET A 415 17.04 4.33 31.31
N GLU A 416 16.21 3.85 30.40
CA GLU A 416 14.80 4.19 30.27
C GLU A 416 13.97 2.95 30.60
N ASN A 417 12.98 3.07 31.50
CA ASN A 417 12.04 1.98 31.72
C ASN A 417 11.12 1.85 30.50
N ILE A 418 11.06 0.66 29.90
CA ILE A 418 10.25 0.42 28.71
C ILE A 418 8.73 0.48 28.98
N VAL A 419 8.32 0.25 30.23
CA VAL A 419 6.93 0.37 30.67
C VAL A 419 6.71 1.78 31.24
N ARG A 420 5.75 2.56 30.71
CA ARG A 420 5.45 3.89 31.23
C ARG A 420 4.64 3.78 32.52
N SER A 421 5.31 3.49 33.64
CA SER A 421 4.65 3.58 34.93
C SER A 421 4.48 5.05 35.35
N LYS A 422 3.24 5.56 35.34
CA LYS A 422 2.87 6.89 35.86
C LYS A 422 3.07 7.03 37.39
N GLY A 423 3.44 5.96 38.11
CA GLY A 423 3.43 5.93 39.58
C GLY A 423 4.74 5.57 40.27
N PHE A 424 5.84 5.30 39.55
CA PHE A 424 7.03 4.70 40.16
C PHE A 424 8.02 5.75 40.72
N MET A 425 7.56 6.57 41.65
CA MET A 425 8.47 7.23 42.59
C MET A 425 8.53 6.40 43.86
N ALA A 426 9.65 5.69 44.04
CA ALA A 426 10.14 5.06 45.27
C ALA A 426 9.05 4.64 46.26
N SER A 427 8.69 3.35 46.29
CA SER A 427 7.96 2.80 47.44
C SER A 427 8.76 3.14 48.69
N LYS A 428 8.17 3.97 49.55
CA LYS A 428 8.78 4.50 50.76
C LYS A 428 8.49 3.55 51.91
N GLU A 429 8.57 2.24 51.66
CA GLU A 429 8.45 1.25 52.71
C GLU A 429 9.78 1.17 53.46
N LEU A 430 9.72 1.61 54.71
CA LEU A 430 10.74 1.37 55.74
C LEU A 430 12.14 1.98 55.48
N GLY A 431 12.21 3.28 55.17
CA GLY A 431 13.43 4.09 55.35
C GLY A 431 14.64 3.74 54.47
N LYS A 432 14.56 2.72 53.62
CA LYS A 432 15.53 2.40 52.57
C LYS A 432 14.90 2.69 51.22
N THR A 433 15.41 3.69 50.51
CA THR A 433 15.07 3.91 49.10
C THR A 433 15.70 2.80 48.27
N VAL A 434 15.05 1.63 48.20
CA VAL A 434 15.51 0.55 47.32
C VAL A 434 15.23 1.00 45.89
N ARG A 435 16.30 1.29 45.14
CA ARG A 435 16.17 1.58 43.71
C ARG A 435 15.68 0.30 43.01
N PRO A 436 14.74 0.41 42.06
CA PRO A 436 14.30 -0.76 41.32
C PRO A 436 15.51 -1.38 40.60
N LYS A 437 15.52 -2.70 40.53
CA LYS A 437 16.57 -3.45 39.84
C LYS A 437 16.15 -3.75 38.42
N VAL A 438 17.12 -3.78 37.52
CA VAL A 438 16.90 -4.19 36.14
C VAL A 438 16.66 -5.69 36.09
N GLY A 439 15.54 -6.12 35.52
CA GLY A 439 15.29 -7.53 35.20
C GLY A 439 16.13 -7.94 34.00
N PHE A 440 15.97 -7.24 32.89
CA PHE A 440 16.79 -7.43 31.68
C PHE A 440 16.79 -6.17 30.81
N THR A 441 17.79 -6.07 29.93
CA THR A 441 17.85 -5.01 28.91
C THR A 441 17.07 -5.46 27.68
N VAL A 442 16.03 -4.72 27.30
CA VAL A 442 15.23 -5.00 26.10
C VAL A 442 15.91 -4.46 24.85
N VAL A 443 16.43 -3.23 24.93
CA VAL A 443 17.13 -2.57 23.83
C VAL A 443 18.45 -2.02 24.35
N PRO A 444 19.59 -2.28 23.67
CA PRO A 444 20.87 -1.71 24.06
C PRO A 444 20.88 -0.18 24.01
N GLY A 445 21.78 0.44 24.77
CA GLY A 445 22.04 1.86 24.72
C GLY A 445 23.25 2.18 23.83
N PHE A 446 23.42 3.45 23.48
CA PHE A 446 24.49 3.90 22.59
C PHE A 446 25.24 5.11 23.14
N ARG A 447 26.54 5.18 22.86
CA ARG A 447 27.43 6.27 23.25
C ARG A 447 27.97 6.95 22.01
N LEU A 448 27.59 8.21 21.84
CA LEU A 448 27.95 9.05 20.72
C LEU A 448 28.79 10.22 21.20
N GLY A 449 30.12 10.06 21.21
CA GLY A 449 31.01 11.04 21.81
C GLY A 449 30.62 11.34 23.27
N GLY A 450 30.15 12.57 23.53
CA GLY A 450 29.65 12.99 24.85
C GLY A 450 28.16 12.72 25.12
N THR A 451 27.40 12.25 24.12
CA THR A 451 25.95 12.01 24.23
C THR A 451 25.67 10.54 24.52
N VAL A 452 24.74 10.29 25.44
CA VAL A 452 24.29 8.92 25.78
C VAL A 452 22.85 8.77 25.34
N ILE A 453 22.59 7.78 24.49
CA ILE A 453 21.26 7.27 24.20
C ILE A 453 20.99 6.13 25.17
N GLN A 454 19.92 6.26 25.93
CA GLN A 454 19.59 5.36 27.03
C GLN A 454 19.24 3.96 26.50
N CYS A 455 19.70 2.93 27.21
CA CYS A 455 19.20 1.58 27.00
C CYS A 455 17.77 1.47 27.52
N ARG A 456 16.93 0.66 26.86
CA ARG A 456 15.57 0.38 27.35
C ARG A 456 15.60 -0.88 28.17
N VAL A 457 15.19 -0.77 29.42
CA VAL A 457 15.23 -1.87 30.39
C VAL A 457 13.84 -2.21 30.88
N TYR A 458 13.63 -3.49 31.17
CA TYR A 458 12.49 -3.95 31.93
C TYR A 458 12.90 -4.03 33.40
N LEU A 459 12.12 -3.41 34.28
CA LEU A 459 12.40 -3.41 35.72
C LEU A 459 11.77 -4.62 36.39
N ASP A 460 12.54 -5.28 37.26
CA ASP A 460 12.03 -6.34 38.11
C ASP A 460 11.28 -5.69 39.28
N HIS A 461 9.99 -5.97 39.38
CA HIS A 461 9.14 -5.38 40.42
C HIS A 461 9.18 -6.15 41.74
N GLY A 462 9.89 -7.29 41.80
CA GLY A 462 9.83 -8.20 42.94
C GLY A 462 8.46 -8.87 43.05
N LYS A 463 8.40 -10.06 43.66
CA LYS A 463 7.12 -10.67 44.03
C LYS A 463 6.53 -9.80 45.14
N ARG A 464 5.32 -9.25 44.94
CA ARG A 464 4.56 -8.70 46.08
C ARG A 464 4.27 -9.86 47.02
N GLU A 465 4.52 -9.70 48.31
CA GLU A 465 4.19 -10.67 49.36
C GLU A 465 2.66 -10.82 49.60
N GLU A 466 1.82 -10.44 48.63
CA GLU A 466 0.35 -10.53 48.75
C GLU A 466 -0.16 -11.97 48.54
N ASP A 467 0.60 -12.85 47.87
CA ASP A 467 0.20 -14.24 47.61
C ASP A 467 0.42 -15.19 48.81
N ILE A 468 0.97 -14.72 49.94
CA ILE A 468 1.24 -15.58 51.12
C ILE A 468 0.02 -15.64 52.06
N ILE A 469 -0.93 -14.72 51.95
CA ILE A 469 -2.07 -14.65 52.89
C ILE A 469 -3.22 -15.59 52.47
N ASP A 470 -3.31 -15.98 51.19
CA ASP A 470 -4.36 -16.90 50.70
C ASP A 470 -3.98 -18.39 50.80
N SER A 471 -2.91 -18.75 51.52
CA SER A 471 -2.48 -20.15 51.70
C SER A 471 -2.16 -20.53 53.15
N ILE A 472 -2.81 -19.90 54.14
CA ILE A 472 -2.82 -20.38 55.53
C ILE A 472 -4.22 -20.79 55.96
#